data_AF-A0A0F8Z1U2-F1
#
_entry.id   AF-A0A0F8Z1U2-F1
#
_cell.length_a   1.000
_cell.length_b   1.000
_cell.length_c   1.000
_cell.angle_alpha   90.00
_cell.angle_beta   90.00
_cell.angle_gamma   90.00
#
_symmetry.space_group_name_H-M   'P 1'
#
loop_
_entity.id
_entity.type
_entity.pdbx_description
1 polymer ?
#
loop_
_entity_poly.entity_id
_entity_poly.type
_entity_poly.pdbx_seq_one_letter_code
_entity_poly.pdbx_strand_id
1 'polypeptide(L)'
;YQSDRGIYTTGLQASLYGKVLDVDVKQTEDKSVVVDINGRVDLADVKAWSQQAALAFTTGETDFSAQIKVVAKGGRGGESEFTVKSDSVGIVIDLPAPYKKAAEQKHPFWLKLPIAKEKPLLRMGLEDTVELQLSLNAGTVESGLVLLDKAENTLHEKEFMVVVGAIDHFDYDQWQQVLQRYLEEDESMLAARRGQDNESVAAEKAGLSIKVRDLLLKDFSGFNQRYQNSKVNLQRWQDAWLLSVNNDSIRGELFIPNDMSAASPLIAKLQRLTLPENSVAEGMDSTDLDTIGQINLDADIQNLFILY
;
A
#
# COMPACT_ATOMS: atom_id res chain seq x y z
N TYR A 1 20.89 6.63 37.34
CA TYR A 1 20.53 8.00 37.79
C TYR A 1 21.81 8.68 38.25
N GLN A 2 22.21 9.77 37.61
CA GLN A 2 23.31 10.63 38.05
C GLN A 2 22.74 12.02 38.33
N SER A 3 23.10 12.61 39.48
CA SER A 3 22.49 13.86 39.99
C SER A 3 22.75 15.09 39.11
N ASP A 4 23.71 15.04 38.19
CA ASP A 4 24.07 16.09 37.22
C ASP A 4 23.51 15.83 35.82
N ARG A 5 23.27 14.56 35.43
CA ARG A 5 22.83 14.15 34.07
C ARG A 5 21.43 13.54 33.99
N GLY A 6 20.78 13.27 35.11
CA GLY A 6 19.46 12.63 35.15
C GLY A 6 19.49 11.12 34.88
N ILE A 7 18.54 10.61 34.08
CA ILE A 7 18.51 9.20 33.63
C ILE A 7 19.48 9.04 32.45
N TYR A 8 20.49 8.20 32.64
CA TYR A 8 21.50 7.92 31.62
C TYR A 8 21.96 6.47 31.75
N THR A 9 21.91 5.70 30.66
CA THR A 9 22.45 4.34 30.55
C THR A 9 22.92 4.12 29.12
N THR A 10 24.11 3.55 28.92
CA THR A 10 24.64 3.25 27.59
C THR A 10 25.02 1.79 27.44
N GLY A 11 24.93 1.26 26.22
CA GLY A 11 25.34 -0.11 25.90
C GLY A 11 24.49 -1.19 26.58
N LEU A 12 23.19 -0.91 26.77
CA LEU A 12 22.26 -1.96 27.18
C LEU A 12 22.08 -2.93 26.03
N GLN A 13 22.43 -4.20 26.28
CA GLN A 13 22.17 -5.28 25.34
C GLN A 13 20.75 -5.82 25.59
N ALA A 14 19.90 -5.69 24.58
CA ALA A 14 18.60 -6.35 24.53
C ALA A 14 18.57 -7.33 23.36
N SER A 15 17.49 -8.08 23.20
CA SER A 15 17.30 -8.95 22.03
C SER A 15 15.93 -8.73 21.40
N LEU A 16 15.88 -8.63 20.07
CA LEU A 16 14.67 -8.60 19.26
C LEU A 16 14.76 -9.72 18.23
N TYR A 17 13.79 -10.63 18.23
CA TYR A 17 13.77 -11.82 17.35
C TYR A 17 15.08 -12.64 17.42
N GLY A 18 15.66 -12.75 18.62
CA GLY A 18 16.93 -13.45 18.83
C GLY A 18 18.19 -12.71 18.36
N LYS A 19 18.06 -11.50 17.77
CA LYS A 19 19.18 -10.63 17.38
C LYS A 19 19.46 -9.60 18.47
N VAL A 20 20.74 -9.30 18.71
CA VAL A 20 21.16 -8.31 19.73
C VAL A 20 20.78 -6.90 19.29
N LEU A 21 20.31 -6.09 20.24
CA LEU A 21 20.08 -4.67 20.10
C LEU A 21 21.03 -3.88 20.99
N ASP A 22 21.56 -2.79 20.46
CA ASP A 22 22.28 -1.78 21.23
C ASP A 22 21.31 -0.67 21.62
N VAL A 23 21.13 -0.48 22.93
CA VAL A 23 20.18 0.50 23.48
C VAL A 23 20.89 1.52 24.36
N ASP A 24 20.67 2.79 24.04
CA ASP A 24 21.14 3.93 24.82
C ASP A 24 19.95 4.75 25.32
N VAL A 25 19.97 5.13 26.60
CA VAL A 25 18.94 5.93 27.25
C VAL A 25 19.57 7.21 27.77
N LYS A 26 19.01 8.35 27.41
CA LYS A 26 19.45 9.66 27.89
C LYS A 26 18.27 10.56 28.25
N GLN A 27 18.48 11.42 29.23
CA GLN A 27 17.61 12.54 29.52
C GLN A 27 18.19 13.82 28.91
N THR A 28 17.39 14.53 28.12
CA THR A 28 17.78 15.80 27.50
C THR A 28 17.54 16.99 28.44
N GLU A 29 18.12 18.15 28.13
CA GLU A 29 18.02 19.37 28.98
C GLU A 29 16.58 19.83 29.22
N ASP A 30 15.70 19.61 28.25
CA ASP A 30 14.26 19.87 28.33
C ASP A 30 13.48 18.83 29.17
N LYS A 31 14.21 17.92 29.83
CA LYS A 31 13.73 16.80 30.65
C LYS A 31 13.05 15.67 29.87
N SER A 32 13.10 15.67 28.53
CA SER A 32 12.62 14.54 27.74
C SER A 32 13.51 13.32 27.94
N VAL A 33 12.93 12.12 27.87
CA VAL A 33 13.69 10.86 27.84
C VAL A 33 13.78 10.40 26.40
N VAL A 34 14.99 10.10 25.95
CA VAL A 34 15.28 9.59 24.61
C VAL A 34 15.91 8.22 24.76
N VAL A 35 15.35 7.25 24.05
CA VAL A 35 15.86 5.88 23.93
C VAL A 35 16.26 5.68 22.47
N ASP A 36 17.56 5.55 22.22
CA ASP A 36 18.13 5.23 20.91
C ASP A 36 18.37 3.71 20.84
N ILE A 37 17.94 3.07 19.76
CA ILE A 37 18.00 1.62 19.56
C ILE A 37 18.63 1.36 18.19
N ASN A 38 19.69 0.58 18.14
CA ASN A 38 20.30 0.12 16.89
C ASN A 38 20.31 -1.40 16.84
N GLY A 39 20.09 -1.97 15.66
CA GLY A 39 20.10 -3.41 15.49
C GLY A 39 19.89 -3.84 14.05
N ARG A 40 19.71 -5.16 13.89
CA ARG A 40 19.42 -5.81 12.62
C ARG A 40 18.09 -6.54 12.71
N VAL A 41 17.33 -6.57 11.62
CA VAL A 41 16.03 -7.23 11.55
C VAL A 41 15.91 -8.06 10.27
N ASP A 42 15.31 -9.25 10.38
CA ASP A 42 14.88 -10.07 9.24
C ASP A 42 13.40 -9.77 8.93
N LEU A 43 13.07 -9.56 7.66
CA LEU A 43 11.71 -9.29 7.21
C LEU A 43 10.79 -10.50 7.41
N ALA A 44 11.34 -11.73 7.49
CA ALA A 44 10.58 -12.91 7.88
C ALA A 44 10.04 -12.79 9.31
N ASP A 45 10.84 -12.28 10.25
CA ASP A 45 10.41 -12.04 11.63
C ASP A 45 9.35 -10.94 11.70
N VAL A 46 9.52 -9.85 10.92
CA VAL A 46 8.54 -8.76 10.83
C VAL A 46 7.23 -9.25 10.23
N LYS A 47 7.26 -10.09 9.19
CA LYS A 47 6.08 -10.73 8.59
C LYS A 47 5.37 -11.60 9.62
N ALA A 48 6.11 -12.45 10.33
CA ALA A 48 5.56 -13.34 11.34
C ALA A 48 4.94 -12.57 12.52
N TRP A 49 5.53 -11.46 12.94
CA TRP A 49 4.99 -10.62 14.02
C TRP A 49 3.78 -9.80 13.58
N SER A 50 3.89 -9.08 12.45
CA SER A 50 2.85 -8.13 12.02
C SER A 50 1.68 -8.80 11.31
N GLN A 51 1.87 -10.04 10.83
CA GLN A 51 0.87 -10.82 10.12
C GLN A 51 0.27 -10.04 8.92
N GLN A 52 1.13 -9.32 8.19
CA GLN A 52 0.74 -8.56 7.00
C GLN A 52 1.11 -9.33 5.72
N ALA A 53 0.10 -9.68 4.91
CA ALA A 53 0.30 -10.35 3.63
C ALA A 53 1.20 -9.54 2.67
N ALA A 54 1.18 -8.20 2.75
CA ALA A 54 2.03 -7.33 1.94
C ALA A 54 3.55 -7.56 2.16
N LEU A 55 3.96 -8.12 3.31
CA LEU A 55 5.37 -8.46 3.56
C LEU A 55 5.80 -9.77 2.87
N ALA A 56 4.89 -10.49 2.21
CA ALA A 56 5.26 -11.65 1.39
C ALA A 56 6.09 -11.26 0.15
N PHE A 57 6.08 -9.99 -0.24
CA PHE A 57 6.87 -9.46 -1.35
C PHE A 57 8.24 -8.94 -0.93
N THR A 58 8.63 -9.11 0.35
CA THR A 58 9.93 -8.66 0.85
C THR A 58 10.70 -9.80 1.51
N THR A 59 12.02 -9.81 1.31
CA THR A 59 12.90 -10.81 1.90
C THR A 59 14.26 -10.22 2.24
N GLY A 60 14.93 -10.80 3.24
CA GLY A 60 16.29 -10.42 3.62
C GLY A 60 16.34 -9.69 4.95
N GLU A 61 17.55 -9.25 5.30
CA GLU A 61 17.83 -8.57 6.55
C GLU A 61 18.41 -7.18 6.31
N THR A 62 18.11 -6.25 7.21
CA THR A 62 18.66 -4.90 7.16
C THR A 62 19.00 -4.39 8.55
N ASP A 63 19.98 -3.50 8.61
CA ASP A 63 20.26 -2.72 9.81
C ASP A 63 19.22 -1.60 9.94
N PHE A 64 18.86 -1.26 11.17
CA PHE A 64 17.92 -0.18 11.47
C PHE A 64 18.37 0.60 12.71
N SER A 65 17.93 1.85 12.76
CA SER A 65 17.98 2.71 13.94
C SER A 65 16.56 3.12 14.32
N ALA A 66 16.20 3.02 15.58
CA ALA A 66 14.93 3.47 16.11
C ALA A 66 15.14 4.42 17.30
N GLN A 67 14.20 5.34 17.50
CA GLN A 67 14.22 6.27 18.62
C GLN A 67 12.84 6.38 19.24
N ILE A 68 12.77 6.24 20.56
CA ILE A 68 11.59 6.60 21.36
C ILE A 68 11.92 7.87 22.12
N LYS A 69 11.16 8.93 21.87
CA LYS A 69 11.24 10.19 22.62
C LYS A 69 9.97 10.36 23.44
N VAL A 70 10.12 10.54 24.75
CA VAL A 70 9.02 10.82 25.68
C VAL A 70 9.25 12.19 26.30
N VAL A 71 8.37 13.13 25.96
CA VAL A 71 8.39 14.49 26.50
C VAL A 71 7.55 14.55 27.78
N ALA A 72 8.10 15.16 28.83
CA ALA A 72 7.38 15.33 30.09
C ALA A 72 6.15 16.25 29.91
N LYS A 73 5.06 15.98 30.64
CA LYS A 73 3.86 16.86 30.64
C LYS A 73 4.25 18.29 31.01
N GLY A 74 3.95 19.25 30.13
CA GLY A 74 4.31 20.67 30.31
C GLY A 74 5.76 21.03 29.94
N GLY A 75 6.54 20.09 29.40
CA GLY A 75 7.89 20.33 28.89
C GLY A 75 7.87 21.09 27.56
N ARG A 76 9.00 21.74 27.21
CA ARG A 76 9.17 22.49 25.95
C ARG A 76 9.71 21.60 24.80
N GLY A 77 9.78 20.29 25.01
CA GLY A 77 10.54 19.34 24.19
C GLY A 77 9.91 18.87 22.89
N GLY A 78 8.82 19.49 22.44
CA GLY A 78 8.05 19.02 21.28
C GLY A 78 7.11 17.86 21.62
N GLU A 79 6.88 16.97 20.68
CA GLU A 79 5.96 15.83 20.83
C GLU A 79 6.71 14.55 21.21
N SER A 80 6.03 13.66 21.94
CA SER A 80 6.52 12.29 22.15
C SER A 80 6.31 11.49 20.87
N GLU A 81 7.32 10.76 20.42
CA GLU A 81 7.30 10.05 19.14
C GLU A 81 8.16 8.78 19.16
N PHE A 82 7.76 7.81 18.35
CA PHE A 82 8.56 6.67 17.97
C PHE A 82 8.95 6.79 16.51
N THR A 83 10.23 6.64 16.21
CA THR A 83 10.75 6.69 14.85
C THR A 83 11.61 5.49 14.53
N VAL A 84 11.60 5.06 13.27
CA VAL A 84 12.50 4.02 12.73
C VAL A 84 13.09 4.54 11.43
N LYS A 85 14.35 4.21 11.16
CA LYS A 85 15.04 4.50 9.90
C LYS A 85 15.91 3.31 9.49
N SER A 86 15.98 3.06 8.20
CA SER A 86 16.89 2.10 7.57
C SER A 86 17.25 2.59 6.18
N ASP A 87 18.43 2.24 5.64
CA ASP A 87 18.72 2.41 4.22
C ASP A 87 18.19 1.23 3.37
N SER A 88 17.60 0.23 4.04
CA SER A 88 16.98 -0.97 3.49
C SER A 88 17.94 -1.83 2.66
N VAL A 89 19.25 -1.69 2.85
CA VAL A 89 20.26 -2.54 2.19
C VAL A 89 20.15 -3.95 2.76
N GLY A 90 20.18 -4.93 1.86
CA GLY A 90 19.94 -6.35 2.17
C GLY A 90 18.49 -6.78 1.99
N ILE A 91 17.54 -5.84 1.83
CA ILE A 91 16.14 -6.14 1.52
C ILE A 91 15.89 -6.21 0.02
N VAL A 92 15.28 -7.29 -0.44
CA VAL A 92 14.70 -7.41 -1.78
C VAL A 92 13.21 -7.07 -1.71
N ILE A 93 12.71 -6.33 -2.69
CA ILE A 93 11.27 -6.09 -2.91
C ILE A 93 10.93 -6.69 -4.28
N ASP A 94 10.15 -7.77 -4.25
CA ASP A 94 9.68 -8.51 -5.42
C ASP A 94 8.32 -7.97 -5.89
N LEU A 95 8.35 -6.75 -6.42
CA LEU A 95 7.21 -6.11 -7.07
C LEU A 95 7.58 -5.71 -8.51
N PRO A 96 6.58 -5.48 -9.39
CA PRO A 96 6.79 -4.86 -10.69
C PRO A 96 7.47 -3.49 -10.59
N ALA A 97 8.07 -3.06 -11.70
CA ALA A 97 8.54 -1.67 -11.80
C ALA A 97 7.37 -0.70 -11.55
N PRO A 98 7.61 0.47 -10.92
CA PRO A 98 8.91 0.98 -10.46
C PRO A 98 9.32 0.52 -9.05
N TYR A 99 8.54 -0.32 -8.38
CA TYR A 99 8.74 -0.63 -6.94
C TYR A 99 9.68 -1.82 -6.68
N LYS A 100 10.12 -2.51 -7.73
CA LYS A 100 11.15 -3.54 -7.61
C LYS A 100 12.41 -2.98 -6.94
N LYS A 101 12.97 -3.75 -6.00
CA LYS A 101 14.24 -3.40 -5.34
C LYS A 101 15.13 -4.63 -5.20
N ALA A 102 16.39 -4.52 -5.62
CA ALA A 102 17.44 -5.49 -5.34
C ALA A 102 18.09 -5.22 -3.97
N ALA A 103 18.75 -6.24 -3.41
CA ALA A 103 19.33 -6.19 -2.06
C ALA A 103 20.38 -5.07 -1.91
N GLU A 104 21.15 -4.79 -2.95
CA GLU A 104 22.26 -3.83 -2.93
C GLU A 104 21.79 -2.37 -3.02
N GLN A 105 20.55 -2.15 -3.47
CA GLN A 105 20.00 -0.80 -3.64
C GLN A 105 19.66 -0.16 -2.29
N LYS A 106 20.01 1.12 -2.15
CA LYS A 106 19.67 1.94 -0.98
C LYS A 106 18.35 2.64 -1.22
N HIS A 107 17.28 2.16 -0.60
CA HIS A 107 15.97 2.81 -0.62
C HIS A 107 15.63 3.18 0.83
N PRO A 108 15.86 4.43 1.27
CA PRO A 108 15.66 4.82 2.66
C PRO A 108 14.23 4.55 3.14
N PHE A 109 14.10 3.73 4.17
CA PHE A 109 12.84 3.52 4.87
C PHE A 109 12.78 4.43 6.11
N TRP A 110 11.60 4.97 6.38
CA TRP A 110 11.33 5.70 7.60
C TRP A 110 9.94 5.37 8.15
N LEU A 111 9.81 5.41 9.47
CA LEU A 111 8.53 5.31 10.18
C LEU A 111 8.50 6.38 11.27
N LYS A 112 7.33 6.99 11.46
CA LYS A 112 7.02 7.93 12.54
C LYS A 112 5.66 7.62 13.13
N LEU A 113 5.62 7.50 14.44
CA LEU A 113 4.40 7.31 15.22
C LEU A 113 4.41 8.29 16.39
N PRO A 114 3.56 9.34 16.38
CA PRO A 114 3.34 10.15 17.56
C PRO A 114 2.82 9.28 18.71
N ILE A 115 3.47 9.34 19.86
CA ILE A 115 3.07 8.63 21.08
C ILE A 115 2.36 9.63 22.01
N ALA A 116 1.36 9.18 22.77
CA ALA A 116 0.56 9.99 23.68
C ALA A 116 -0.39 11.01 23.01
N LYS A 117 -0.76 10.78 21.74
CA LYS A 117 -1.91 11.40 21.09
C LYS A 117 -3.11 10.45 21.18
N GLU A 118 -4.32 10.99 21.30
CA GLU A 118 -5.56 10.19 21.30
C GLU A 118 -5.81 9.55 19.94
N LYS A 119 -5.56 10.32 18.87
CA LYS A 119 -5.65 9.88 17.47
C LYS A 119 -4.30 10.06 16.76
N PRO A 120 -3.31 9.19 16.99
CA PRO A 120 -2.01 9.32 16.35
C PRO A 120 -2.10 8.95 14.86
N LEU A 121 -1.37 9.70 14.04
CA LEU A 121 -1.16 9.38 12.62
C LEU A 121 0.17 8.65 12.50
N LEU A 122 0.12 7.33 12.30
CA LEU A 122 1.30 6.58 11.92
C LEU A 122 1.63 6.91 10.47
N ARG A 123 2.88 7.22 10.19
CA ARG A 123 3.38 7.41 8.83
C ARG A 123 4.61 6.54 8.62
N MET A 124 4.69 5.87 7.48
CA MET A 124 5.89 5.17 7.06
C MET A 124 6.09 5.34 5.56
N GLY A 125 7.33 5.37 5.10
CA GLY A 125 7.62 5.57 3.69
C GLY A 125 8.89 4.87 3.25
N LEU A 126 8.95 4.61 1.95
CA LEU A 126 10.11 4.11 1.24
C LEU A 126 10.52 5.17 0.22
N GLU A 127 11.72 5.71 0.40
CA GLU A 127 12.19 6.89 -0.30
C GLU A 127 11.20 8.07 -0.19
N ASP A 128 11.12 8.87 -1.25
CA ASP A 128 10.11 9.90 -1.45
C ASP A 128 9.00 9.44 -2.42
N THR A 129 8.94 8.13 -2.74
CA THR A 129 8.07 7.58 -3.79
C THR A 129 6.85 6.84 -3.25
N VAL A 130 6.90 6.30 -2.04
CA VAL A 130 5.76 5.60 -1.42
C VAL A 130 5.64 6.02 0.03
N GLU A 131 4.44 6.44 0.44
CA GLU A 131 4.11 6.71 1.83
C GLU A 131 2.78 6.07 2.22
N LEU A 132 2.78 5.34 3.34
CA LEU A 132 1.58 4.86 4.03
C LEU A 132 1.31 5.74 5.24
N GLN A 133 0.08 6.23 5.35
CA GLN A 133 -0.43 6.93 6.53
C GLN A 133 -1.61 6.16 7.11
N LEU A 134 -1.61 5.91 8.42
CA LEU A 134 -2.69 5.24 9.15
C LEU A 134 -3.15 6.14 10.29
N SER A 135 -4.40 6.59 10.22
CA SER A 135 -5.05 7.29 11.33
C SER A 135 -5.53 6.26 12.34
N LEU A 136 -4.99 6.30 13.55
CA LEU A 136 -5.36 5.39 14.62
C LEU A 136 -6.36 6.06 15.56
N ASN A 137 -7.29 5.27 16.10
CA ASN A 137 -8.21 5.68 17.14
C ASN A 137 -8.36 4.54 18.14
N ALA A 138 -7.98 4.78 19.41
CA ALA A 138 -8.00 3.78 20.48
C ALA A 138 -7.31 2.44 20.10
N GLY A 139 -6.19 2.52 19.36
CA GLY A 139 -5.42 1.34 18.91
C GLY A 139 -5.98 0.64 17.66
N THR A 140 -7.10 1.09 17.12
CA THR A 140 -7.68 0.58 15.86
C THR A 140 -7.38 1.52 14.71
N VAL A 141 -7.31 0.99 13.48
CA VAL A 141 -7.12 1.82 12.28
C VAL A 141 -8.47 2.40 11.85
N GLU A 142 -8.61 3.73 11.90
CA GLU A 142 -9.84 4.46 11.53
C GLU A 142 -9.86 4.79 10.02
N SER A 143 -8.70 5.10 9.43
CA SER A 143 -8.53 5.34 7.99
C SER A 143 -7.07 5.13 7.57
N GLY A 144 -6.86 4.87 6.28
CA GLY A 144 -5.54 4.74 5.68
C GLY A 144 -5.41 5.55 4.40
N LEU A 145 -4.17 5.95 4.08
CA LEU A 145 -3.80 6.61 2.83
C LEU A 145 -2.49 6.01 2.34
N VAL A 146 -2.47 5.54 1.09
CA VAL A 146 -1.26 5.21 0.33
C VAL A 146 -1.04 6.33 -0.68
N LEU A 147 0.09 7.02 -0.55
CA LEU A 147 0.56 8.05 -1.47
C LEU A 147 1.66 7.45 -2.34
N LEU A 148 1.47 7.49 -3.66
CA LEU A 148 2.44 7.08 -4.66
C LEU A 148 2.97 8.34 -5.38
N ASP A 149 4.27 8.64 -5.23
CA ASP A 149 4.89 9.90 -5.64
C ASP A 149 4.17 11.12 -5.03
N LYS A 150 3.45 11.91 -5.84
CA LYS A 150 2.77 13.14 -5.40
C LYS A 150 1.31 13.12 -5.78
N ALA A 151 0.48 13.63 -4.88
CA ALA A 151 -0.95 13.82 -5.09
C ALA A 151 -1.37 15.21 -4.59
N GLU A 152 -2.32 15.83 -5.29
CA GLU A 152 -2.93 17.08 -4.84
C GLU A 152 -3.91 16.85 -3.68
N ASN A 153 -4.66 15.74 -3.72
CA ASN A 153 -5.68 15.41 -2.74
C ASN A 153 -5.26 14.22 -1.86
N THR A 154 -4.70 14.51 -0.69
CA THR A 154 -4.27 13.54 0.32
C THR A 154 -5.26 13.42 1.48
N LEU A 155 -6.56 13.67 1.25
CA LEU A 155 -7.57 13.56 2.29
C LEU A 155 -7.84 12.10 2.68
N HIS A 156 -7.79 11.83 3.98
CA HIS A 156 -8.23 10.57 4.55
C HIS A 156 -9.75 10.41 4.45
N GLU A 157 -10.21 9.17 4.35
CA GLU A 157 -11.63 8.81 4.40
C GLU A 157 -11.82 7.66 5.39
N LYS A 158 -12.72 7.86 6.35
CA LYS A 158 -12.98 6.87 7.41
C LYS A 158 -13.41 5.54 6.79
N GLU A 159 -12.92 4.43 7.35
CA GLU A 159 -13.18 3.06 6.87
C GLU A 159 -12.56 2.72 5.51
N PHE A 160 -11.82 3.65 4.89
CA PHE A 160 -11.12 3.40 3.63
C PHE A 160 -9.60 3.45 3.76
N MET A 161 -8.95 2.63 2.94
CA MET A 161 -7.57 2.76 2.52
C MET A 161 -7.59 3.48 1.18
N VAL A 162 -7.30 4.77 1.19
CA VAL A 162 -7.33 5.60 -0.02
C VAL A 162 -5.97 5.53 -0.72
N VAL A 163 -5.94 5.23 -2.01
CA VAL A 163 -4.72 5.23 -2.84
C VAL A 163 -4.75 6.43 -3.77
N VAL A 164 -3.70 7.24 -3.74
CA VAL A 164 -3.58 8.48 -4.52
C VAL A 164 -2.18 8.66 -5.10
N GLY A 165 -2.07 9.49 -6.12
CA GLY A 165 -0.80 9.98 -6.65
C GLY A 165 -0.55 9.56 -8.08
N ALA A 166 0.68 9.15 -8.41
CA ALA A 166 1.07 8.79 -9.76
C ALA A 166 1.93 7.51 -9.80
N ILE A 167 1.75 6.74 -10.87
CA ILE A 167 2.58 5.57 -11.20
C ILE A 167 3.17 5.81 -12.59
N ASP A 168 4.49 5.72 -12.69
CA ASP A 168 5.20 5.97 -13.94
C ASP A 168 4.89 4.91 -15.00
N HIS A 169 4.90 3.64 -14.61
CA HIS A 169 4.62 2.50 -15.49
C HIS A 169 3.78 1.48 -14.74
N PHE A 170 2.66 1.07 -15.32
CA PHE A 170 1.75 0.08 -14.76
C PHE A 170 1.45 -1.00 -15.80
N ASP A 171 1.99 -2.20 -15.59
CA ASP A 171 1.72 -3.37 -16.41
C ASP A 171 0.66 -4.25 -15.73
N TYR A 172 -0.53 -4.30 -16.32
CA TYR A 172 -1.67 -5.02 -15.77
C TYR A 172 -1.38 -6.50 -15.53
N ASP A 173 -0.73 -7.18 -16.48
CA ASP A 173 -0.48 -8.62 -16.40
C ASP A 173 0.48 -8.95 -15.26
N GLN A 174 1.48 -8.09 -15.03
CA GLN A 174 2.39 -8.21 -13.88
C GLN A 174 1.68 -7.92 -12.56
N TRP A 175 0.89 -6.85 -12.49
CA TRP A 175 0.19 -6.47 -11.25
C TRP A 175 -0.96 -7.40 -10.89
N GLN A 176 -1.58 -8.06 -11.86
CA GLN A 176 -2.58 -9.11 -11.62
C GLN A 176 -1.96 -10.29 -10.86
N GLN A 177 -0.74 -10.69 -11.22
CA GLN A 177 -0.01 -11.77 -10.51
C GLN A 177 0.32 -11.37 -9.07
N VAL A 178 0.71 -10.10 -8.85
CA VAL A 178 0.93 -9.56 -7.50
C VAL A 178 -0.36 -9.63 -6.67
N LEU A 179 -1.49 -9.18 -7.24
CA LEU A 179 -2.77 -9.21 -6.56
C LEU A 179 -3.16 -10.66 -6.19
N GLN A 180 -3.02 -11.61 -7.11
CA GLN A 180 -3.32 -13.01 -6.84
C GLN A 180 -2.47 -13.56 -5.69
N ARG A 181 -1.14 -13.37 -5.73
CA ARG A 181 -0.22 -13.79 -4.65
C ARG A 181 -0.59 -13.15 -3.32
N TYR A 182 -0.98 -11.87 -3.32
CA TYR A 182 -1.40 -11.18 -2.10
C TYR A 182 -2.66 -11.81 -1.50
N LEU A 183 -3.67 -12.10 -2.33
CA LEU A 183 -4.92 -12.72 -1.87
C LEU A 183 -4.70 -14.13 -1.32
N GLU A 184 -3.84 -14.92 -1.96
CA GLU A 184 -3.46 -16.26 -1.49
C GLU A 184 -2.73 -16.20 -0.13
N GLU A 185 -1.81 -15.24 0.05
CA GLU A 185 -1.11 -15.02 1.32
C GLU A 185 -2.05 -14.52 2.43
N ASP A 186 -2.97 -13.60 2.12
CA ASP A 186 -3.96 -13.10 3.08
C ASP A 186 -4.90 -14.22 3.54
N GLU A 187 -5.41 -15.03 2.61
CA GLU A 187 -6.26 -16.19 2.93
C GLU A 187 -5.53 -17.20 3.81
N SER A 188 -4.27 -17.52 3.48
CA SER A 188 -3.43 -18.43 4.26
C SER A 188 -3.20 -17.92 5.69
N MET A 189 -2.89 -16.64 5.86
CA MET A 189 -2.72 -16.02 7.18
C MET A 189 -4.03 -16.02 7.99
N LEU A 190 -5.16 -15.71 7.36
CA LEU A 190 -6.47 -15.76 7.99
C LEU A 190 -6.82 -17.19 8.45
N ALA A 191 -6.51 -18.20 7.63
CA ALA A 191 -6.70 -19.61 7.98
C ALA A 191 -5.81 -20.02 9.17
N ALA A 192 -4.55 -19.60 9.18
CA ALA A 192 -3.63 -19.87 10.29
C ALA A 192 -4.13 -19.28 11.62
N ARG A 193 -4.73 -18.08 11.61
CA ARG A 193 -5.34 -17.44 12.80
C ARG A 193 -6.53 -18.24 13.31
N ARG A 194 -7.45 -18.65 12.41
CA ARG A 194 -8.64 -19.46 12.79
C ARG A 194 -8.26 -20.85 13.32
N GLY A 195 -7.15 -21.42 12.86
CA GLY A 195 -6.66 -22.71 13.35
C GLY A 195 -6.04 -22.66 14.74
N GLN A 196 -5.70 -21.48 15.25
CA GLN A 196 -5.11 -21.27 16.58
C GLN A 196 -6.16 -20.95 17.65
N ASP A 197 -7.26 -20.28 17.28
CA ASP A 197 -8.34 -19.91 18.20
C ASP A 197 -9.57 -20.80 18.00
N ASN A 198 -9.83 -21.71 18.96
CA ASN A 198 -10.96 -22.65 18.95
C ASN A 198 -12.32 -21.99 19.31
N GLU A 199 -12.43 -20.67 19.20
CA GLU A 199 -13.66 -19.92 19.41
C GLU A 199 -14.08 -19.20 18.13
N SER A 200 -15.34 -19.41 17.75
CA SER A 200 -16.03 -18.76 16.66
C SER A 200 -16.19 -17.26 16.94
N VAL A 201 -15.12 -16.49 16.78
CA VAL A 201 -15.25 -15.05 16.60
C VAL A 201 -15.73 -14.89 15.16
N ALA A 202 -17.01 -14.52 15.01
CA ALA A 202 -17.53 -14.04 13.73
C ALA A 202 -16.48 -13.07 13.18
N ALA A 203 -15.92 -13.38 12.02
CA ALA A 203 -14.93 -12.55 11.37
C ALA A 203 -15.59 -11.22 11.02
N GLU A 204 -15.62 -10.29 11.98
CA GLU A 204 -15.88 -8.90 11.68
C GLU A 204 -14.82 -8.51 10.67
N LYS A 205 -15.27 -8.18 9.46
CA LYS A 205 -14.48 -7.55 8.42
C LYS A 205 -14.05 -6.17 8.94
N ALA A 206 -13.16 -6.12 9.92
CA ALA A 206 -12.55 -4.91 10.44
C ALA A 206 -11.32 -4.55 9.58
N GLY A 207 -11.49 -4.63 8.25
CA GLY A 207 -10.51 -4.21 7.27
C GLY A 207 -10.98 -2.93 6.59
N LEU A 208 -10.05 -2.02 6.32
CA LEU A 208 -10.35 -0.84 5.51
C LEU A 208 -10.76 -1.27 4.09
N SER A 209 -11.80 -0.64 3.54
CA SER A 209 -12.15 -0.82 2.12
C SER A 209 -11.17 -0.07 1.22
N ILE A 210 -10.76 -0.63 0.09
CA ILE A 210 -9.87 0.05 -0.84
C ILE A 210 -10.66 1.11 -1.63
N LYS A 211 -10.06 2.29 -1.80
CA LYS A 211 -10.54 3.35 -2.69
C LYS A 211 -9.37 3.97 -3.44
N VAL A 212 -9.42 4.05 -4.75
CA VAL A 212 -8.44 4.76 -5.58
C VAL A 212 -9.06 6.09 -6.00
N ARG A 213 -8.33 7.19 -5.79
CA ARG A 213 -8.79 8.54 -6.10
C ARG A 213 -7.77 9.29 -6.94
N ASP A 214 -8.22 9.72 -8.12
CA ASP A 214 -7.44 10.52 -9.08
C ASP A 214 -6.03 9.96 -9.36
N LEU A 215 -5.87 8.64 -9.33
CA LEU A 215 -4.57 8.01 -9.55
C LEU A 215 -4.17 8.21 -11.01
N LEU A 216 -2.99 8.80 -11.22
CA LEU A 216 -2.44 9.00 -12.55
C LEU A 216 -1.55 7.82 -12.92
N LEU A 217 -1.96 7.05 -13.92
CA LEU A 217 -1.08 6.10 -14.59
C LEU A 217 -0.47 6.82 -15.80
N LYS A 218 0.81 7.18 -15.71
CA LYS A 218 1.49 7.89 -16.80
C LYS A 218 1.57 7.00 -18.04
N ASP A 219 1.89 5.73 -17.82
CA ASP A 219 1.98 4.70 -18.85
C ASP A 219 1.35 3.39 -18.36
N PHE A 220 0.25 2.99 -18.98
CA PHE A 220 -0.45 1.74 -18.70
C PHE A 220 -0.26 0.77 -19.88
N SER A 221 0.10 -0.48 -19.58
CA SER A 221 0.05 -1.61 -20.52
C SER A 221 -0.86 -2.71 -19.99
N GLY A 222 -1.70 -3.27 -20.87
CA GLY A 222 -2.58 -4.38 -20.53
C GLY A 222 -3.53 -4.69 -21.68
N PHE A 223 -4.02 -5.93 -21.78
CA PHE A 223 -4.95 -6.35 -22.83
C PHE A 223 -4.43 -6.08 -24.26
N ASN A 224 -3.12 -6.25 -24.48
CA ASN A 224 -2.42 -5.89 -25.73
C ASN A 224 -2.56 -4.42 -26.15
N GLN A 225 -2.95 -3.55 -25.22
CA GLN A 225 -3.14 -2.12 -25.44
C GLN A 225 -2.24 -1.32 -24.53
N ARG A 226 -1.99 -0.07 -24.94
CA ARG A 226 -1.18 0.88 -24.18
C ARG A 226 -1.88 2.22 -24.14
N TYR A 227 -2.03 2.78 -22.95
CA TYR A 227 -2.63 4.09 -22.75
C TYR A 227 -1.70 4.99 -21.96
N GLN A 228 -1.62 6.25 -22.37
CA GLN A 228 -0.85 7.27 -21.67
C GLN A 228 -1.79 8.13 -20.82
N ASN A 229 -1.26 8.67 -19.72
CA ASN A 229 -1.92 9.69 -18.88
C ASN A 229 -3.35 9.32 -18.48
N SER A 230 -3.53 8.11 -17.97
CA SER A 230 -4.83 7.61 -17.55
C SER A 230 -5.10 8.01 -16.10
N LYS A 231 -6.11 8.85 -15.91
CA LYS A 231 -6.67 9.14 -14.60
C LYS A 231 -7.69 8.07 -14.24
N VAL A 232 -7.47 7.41 -13.10
CA VAL A 232 -8.26 6.27 -12.65
C VAL A 232 -8.87 6.54 -11.28
N ASN A 233 -10.14 6.19 -11.12
CA ASN A 233 -10.78 6.07 -9.81
C ASN A 233 -11.38 4.68 -9.67
N LEU A 234 -11.31 4.12 -8.47
CA LEU A 234 -11.86 2.81 -8.15
C LEU A 234 -12.50 2.88 -6.78
N GLN A 235 -13.74 2.46 -6.65
CA GLN A 235 -14.37 2.33 -5.34
C GLN A 235 -15.37 1.21 -5.35
N ARG A 236 -15.57 0.60 -4.17
CA ARG A 236 -16.64 -0.35 -4.01
C ARG A 236 -17.99 0.39 -3.97
N TRP A 237 -18.94 -0.13 -4.73
CA TRP A 237 -20.34 0.29 -4.74
C TRP A 237 -21.20 -0.95 -4.55
N GLN A 238 -21.79 -1.13 -3.36
CA GLN A 238 -22.57 -2.32 -3.01
C GLN A 238 -21.75 -3.61 -3.25
N ASP A 239 -22.22 -4.48 -4.15
CA ASP A 239 -21.59 -5.74 -4.54
C ASP A 239 -20.83 -5.66 -5.87
N ALA A 240 -20.44 -4.45 -6.27
CA ALA A 240 -19.62 -4.21 -7.45
C ALA A 240 -18.48 -3.23 -7.15
N TRP A 241 -17.52 -3.19 -8.04
CA TRP A 241 -16.51 -2.14 -8.14
C TRP A 241 -16.90 -1.17 -9.25
N LEU A 242 -16.92 0.12 -8.93
CA LEU A 242 -17.02 1.18 -9.92
C LEU A 242 -15.62 1.67 -10.24
N LEU A 243 -15.18 1.41 -11.48
CA LEU A 243 -13.93 1.88 -12.05
C LEU A 243 -14.23 3.00 -13.04
N SER A 244 -13.68 4.19 -12.86
CA SER A 244 -13.73 5.25 -13.87
C SER A 244 -12.34 5.49 -14.46
N VAL A 245 -12.29 5.65 -15.78
CA VAL A 245 -11.06 5.87 -16.54
C VAL A 245 -11.25 7.07 -17.45
N ASN A 246 -10.26 7.95 -17.48
CA ASN A 246 -10.24 9.10 -18.36
C ASN A 246 -8.81 9.35 -18.89
N ASN A 247 -8.66 9.22 -20.21
CA ASN A 247 -7.49 9.61 -20.99
C ASN A 247 -7.95 10.13 -22.37
N ASP A 248 -7.01 10.34 -23.29
CA ASP A 248 -7.33 10.84 -24.62
C ASP A 248 -8.18 9.85 -25.44
N SER A 249 -7.96 8.54 -25.26
CA SER A 249 -8.61 7.45 -26.00
C SER A 249 -9.88 6.93 -25.33
N ILE A 250 -9.94 6.92 -24.01
CA ILE A 250 -11.01 6.31 -23.21
C ILE A 250 -11.55 7.31 -22.22
N ARG A 251 -12.88 7.45 -22.20
CA ARG A 251 -13.61 8.08 -21.10
C ARG A 251 -14.83 7.25 -20.79
N GLY A 252 -14.92 6.74 -19.57
CA GLY A 252 -16.00 5.84 -19.21
C GLY A 252 -15.97 5.35 -17.77
N GLU A 253 -17.00 4.58 -17.45
CA GLU A 253 -17.16 3.87 -16.19
C GLU A 253 -17.37 2.38 -16.48
N LEU A 254 -16.76 1.53 -15.67
CA LEU A 254 -16.91 0.09 -15.67
C LEU A 254 -17.49 -0.32 -14.31
N PHE A 255 -18.59 -1.08 -14.33
CA PHE A 255 -19.19 -1.70 -13.17
C PHE A 255 -18.80 -3.18 -13.19
N ILE A 256 -17.95 -3.56 -12.25
CA ILE A 256 -17.36 -4.90 -12.16
C ILE A 256 -18.01 -5.61 -10.96
N PRO A 257 -18.98 -6.52 -11.18
CA PRO A 257 -19.63 -7.23 -10.08
C PRO A 257 -18.64 -8.18 -9.39
N ASN A 258 -18.81 -8.39 -8.08
CA ASN A 258 -18.00 -9.34 -7.31
C ASN A 258 -18.18 -10.79 -7.78
N ASP A 259 -19.39 -11.13 -8.24
CA ASP A 259 -19.70 -12.39 -8.91
C ASP A 259 -19.82 -12.13 -10.41
N MET A 260 -18.81 -12.55 -11.17
CA MET A 260 -18.82 -12.47 -12.64
C MET A 260 -19.49 -13.72 -13.21
N SER A 261 -20.82 -13.78 -13.09
CA SER A 261 -21.65 -14.86 -13.63
C SER A 261 -22.50 -14.37 -14.81
N ALA A 262 -23.15 -15.30 -15.54
CA ALA A 262 -24.04 -14.94 -16.65
C ALA A 262 -25.19 -13.98 -16.22
N ALA A 263 -25.58 -14.02 -14.95
CA ALA A 263 -26.63 -13.19 -14.37
C ALA A 263 -26.15 -11.79 -13.92
N SER A 264 -24.83 -11.61 -13.80
CA SER A 264 -24.19 -10.38 -13.34
C SER A 264 -23.03 -10.03 -14.29
N PRO A 265 -23.32 -9.54 -15.50
CA PRO A 265 -22.30 -9.12 -16.45
C PRO A 265 -21.51 -7.91 -15.94
N LEU A 266 -20.29 -7.75 -16.47
CA LEU A 266 -19.58 -6.49 -16.40
C LEU A 266 -20.33 -5.46 -17.25
N ILE A 267 -20.60 -4.28 -16.72
CA ILE A 267 -21.29 -3.21 -17.46
C ILE A 267 -20.31 -2.08 -17.76
N ALA A 268 -20.17 -1.73 -19.04
CA ALA A 268 -19.34 -0.62 -19.49
C ALA A 268 -20.21 0.54 -20.01
N LYS A 269 -20.02 1.73 -19.45
CA LYS A 269 -20.65 2.97 -19.91
C LYS A 269 -19.56 3.91 -20.42
N LEU A 270 -19.38 3.96 -21.72
CA LEU A 270 -18.29 4.69 -22.36
C LEU A 270 -18.80 5.97 -23.02
N GLN A 271 -18.29 7.11 -22.61
CA GLN A 271 -18.52 8.38 -23.31
C GLN A 271 -17.58 8.56 -24.50
N ARG A 272 -16.39 7.94 -24.45
CA ARG A 272 -15.40 7.94 -25.53
C ARG A 272 -14.65 6.62 -25.56
N LEU A 273 -14.51 6.06 -26.76
CA LEU A 273 -13.55 5.02 -27.08
C LEU A 273 -12.90 5.33 -28.43
N THR A 274 -11.58 5.41 -28.45
CA THR A 274 -10.76 5.53 -29.66
C THR A 274 -9.85 4.31 -29.75
N LEU A 275 -10.00 3.54 -30.82
CA LEU A 275 -9.18 2.37 -31.08
C LEU A 275 -8.03 2.75 -32.04
N PRO A 276 -6.79 2.30 -31.80
CA PRO A 276 -5.68 2.55 -32.72
C PRO A 276 -5.88 1.83 -34.07
N GLU A 277 -5.34 2.37 -35.16
CA GLU A 277 -5.47 1.84 -36.54
C GLU A 277 -5.08 0.35 -36.68
N ASN A 278 -4.09 -0.11 -35.92
CA ASN A 278 -3.65 -1.51 -35.92
C ASN A 278 -4.65 -2.49 -35.29
N SER A 279 -5.78 -2.00 -34.75
CA SER A 279 -6.90 -2.84 -34.31
C SER A 279 -7.70 -3.40 -35.48
N VAL A 280 -7.41 -3.00 -36.73
CA VAL A 280 -8.21 -3.37 -37.92
C VAL A 280 -7.35 -3.88 -39.10
N ALA A 281 -6.05 -4.15 -38.90
CA ALA A 281 -5.17 -4.58 -39.98
C ALA A 281 -5.29 -6.09 -40.30
N GLU A 282 -6.02 -6.37 -41.39
CA GLU A 282 -6.01 -7.55 -42.27
C GLU A 282 -5.76 -8.93 -41.63
N GLY A 283 -6.85 -9.60 -41.26
CA GLY A 283 -6.84 -11.00 -40.85
C GLY A 283 -7.54 -11.30 -39.54
N MET A 284 -8.33 -10.37 -38.98
CA MET A 284 -9.25 -10.69 -37.89
C MET A 284 -10.35 -11.61 -38.43
N ASP A 285 -10.09 -12.93 -38.39
CA ASP A 285 -11.18 -13.87 -38.16
C ASP A 285 -11.94 -13.37 -36.93
N SER A 286 -13.25 -13.58 -36.91
CA SER A 286 -14.20 -13.06 -35.92
C SER A 286 -13.96 -13.51 -34.47
N THR A 287 -12.79 -14.07 -34.17
CA THR A 287 -12.36 -14.68 -32.91
C THR A 287 -11.50 -13.77 -32.03
N ASP A 288 -11.01 -12.63 -32.50
CA ASP A 288 -10.31 -11.66 -31.62
C ASP A 288 -11.27 -10.73 -30.84
N LEU A 289 -12.55 -10.71 -31.23
CA LEU A 289 -13.63 -10.23 -30.34
C LEU A 289 -14.07 -11.31 -29.36
N ASP A 290 -13.67 -12.59 -29.52
CA ASP A 290 -14.03 -13.66 -28.58
C ASP A 290 -13.21 -13.62 -27.29
N THR A 291 -12.05 -12.96 -27.27
CA THR A 291 -11.34 -12.67 -26.00
C THR A 291 -12.07 -11.60 -25.17
N ILE A 292 -12.79 -10.67 -25.82
CA ILE A 292 -13.78 -9.81 -25.15
C ILE A 292 -15.10 -10.58 -24.93
N GLY A 293 -15.44 -11.54 -25.79
CA GLY A 293 -16.62 -12.41 -25.72
C GLY A 293 -16.59 -13.47 -24.61
N GLN A 294 -15.44 -13.71 -23.98
CA GLN A 294 -15.36 -14.48 -22.73
C GLN A 294 -15.72 -13.65 -21.49
N ILE A 295 -15.76 -12.32 -21.62
CA ILE A 295 -16.30 -11.43 -20.59
C ILE A 295 -17.75 -11.18 -20.95
N ASN A 296 -18.68 -11.61 -20.09
CA ASN A 296 -20.08 -11.26 -20.22
C ASN A 296 -20.20 -9.72 -20.04
N LEU A 297 -20.15 -9.00 -21.15
CA LEU A 297 -20.03 -7.55 -21.23
C LEU A 297 -21.33 -6.96 -21.78
N ASP A 298 -21.95 -6.06 -21.03
CA ASP A 298 -22.99 -5.16 -21.52
C ASP A 298 -22.39 -3.76 -21.70
N ALA A 299 -22.36 -3.25 -22.93
CA ALA A 299 -21.66 -2.02 -23.28
C ALA A 299 -22.60 -0.99 -23.93
N ASP A 300 -22.66 0.20 -23.33
CA ASP A 300 -23.29 1.39 -23.88
C ASP A 300 -22.21 2.42 -24.25
N ILE A 301 -22.09 2.75 -25.54
CA ILE A 301 -21.04 3.62 -26.09
C ILE A 301 -21.66 4.83 -26.78
N GLN A 302 -21.42 6.03 -26.23
CA GLN A 302 -21.98 7.26 -26.78
C GLN A 302 -21.20 7.80 -27.98
N ASN A 303 -19.87 7.67 -27.99
CA ASN A 303 -19.03 8.11 -29.09
C ASN A 303 -17.91 7.09 -29.38
N LEU A 304 -17.94 6.49 -30.56
CA LEU A 304 -16.91 5.59 -31.07
C LEU A 304 -16.15 6.28 -32.21
N PHE A 305 -14.83 6.36 -32.09
CA PHE A 305 -13.95 6.88 -33.13
C PHE A 305 -12.96 5.80 -33.56
N ILE A 306 -12.91 5.52 -34.86
CA ILE A 306 -11.89 4.70 -35.49
C ILE A 306 -10.97 5.68 -36.21
N LEU A 307 -9.69 5.70 -35.83
CA LEU A 307 -8.68 6.46 -36.57
C LEU A 307 -8.33 5.68 -37.84
N TYR A 308 -8.19 6.40 -38.96
CA TYR A 308 -7.90 5.87 -40.31
C TYR A 308 -6.62 6.52 -40.84
#